data_AF-A0A0N9N2B9-F1
#
_entry.id   AF-A0A0N9N2B9-F1
#
_cell.length_a   1.000
_cell.length_b   1.000
_cell.length_c   1.000
_cell.angle_alpha   90.00
_cell.angle_beta   90.00
_cell.angle_gamma   90.00
#
_symmetry.space_group_name_H-M   'P 1'
#
loop_
_entity.id
_entity.type
_entity.pdbx_description
1 polymer ?
#
loop_
_entity_poly.entity_id
_entity_poly.type
_entity_poly.pdbx_seq_one_letter_code
_entity_poly.pdbx_strand_id
1 'polypeptide(L)'
;MSAPGHRQSPFPIVMRGYDRDQVTDHIRVLDAELRMMAADRDSAHANADELQSHLDDARRRIRELQDEVNTLSVPPTTVAGMTDRVSRMLQLATDEASEMRANAREEADETLSVARQSAEDVRASAAAAATRTKELAQEHADSLITAAEKRAAEIDAEAKEREEKSKQEAEDAKVRVAEIIAAAEEDAARLRGAAHNISMNRLARSRELAGAAHDAHKQILDHLDALREHISNLPAALELSDEERELVSLDRDNDLSLLNRTLKGRDRFEDGDSPSEKTDVLDTVDDDPIEDYESDRYGTARRDESDDEPEAAAQATA
;
A
#
# COMPACT_ATOMS: atom_id res chain seq x y z
N MET A 1 20.52 86.75 -76.94
CA MET A 1 21.73 86.88 -76.10
C MET A 1 21.96 85.55 -75.41
N SER A 2 23.01 84.81 -75.79
CA SER A 2 23.83 84.01 -74.86
C SER A 2 25.05 83.42 -75.58
N ALA A 3 26.20 83.90 -75.12
CA ALA A 3 27.60 83.47 -75.24
C ALA A 3 28.18 82.89 -76.56
N PRO A 4 29.33 83.42 -77.03
CA PRO A 4 30.20 82.71 -77.96
C PRO A 4 30.85 81.53 -77.22
N GLY A 5 30.42 80.32 -77.54
CA GLY A 5 31.14 79.11 -77.13
C GLY A 5 32.56 79.19 -77.66
N HIS A 6 33.53 79.14 -76.75
CA HIS A 6 34.95 79.16 -77.09
C HIS A 6 35.21 78.10 -78.15
N ARG A 7 35.76 78.49 -79.31
CA ARG A 7 36.39 77.53 -80.23
C ARG A 7 37.68 77.07 -79.56
N GLN A 8 37.57 76.26 -78.52
CA GLN A 8 38.68 75.44 -78.07
C GLN A 8 38.98 74.54 -79.27
N SER A 9 40.09 74.82 -79.95
CA SER A 9 40.59 73.88 -80.96
C SER A 9 40.75 72.54 -80.24
N PRO A 10 40.21 71.43 -80.78
CA PRO A 10 40.32 70.11 -80.14
C PRO A 10 41.77 69.61 -80.07
N PHE A 11 42.71 70.37 -80.64
CA PHE A 11 44.12 70.06 -80.70
C PHE A 11 44.95 71.05 -79.89
N PRO A 12 45.85 70.59 -79.01
CA PRO A 12 46.83 71.42 -78.35
C PRO A 12 47.86 71.95 -79.36
N ILE A 13 48.37 73.15 -79.07
CA ILE A 13 49.33 73.87 -79.92
C ILE A 13 50.73 73.69 -79.31
N VAL A 14 51.65 73.09 -80.07
CA VAL A 14 53.09 73.02 -79.75
C VAL A 14 53.80 74.26 -80.34
N MET A 15 55.06 74.53 -79.97
CA MET A 15 55.83 75.78 -80.26
C MET A 15 55.73 76.33 -81.71
N ARG A 16 55.27 75.53 -82.67
CA ARG A 16 54.88 75.98 -84.02
C ARG A 16 53.83 75.05 -84.67
N GLY A 17 52.58 75.09 -84.18
CA GLY A 17 51.41 74.48 -84.84
C GLY A 17 50.69 73.42 -84.00
N TYR A 18 49.65 72.80 -84.56
CA TYR A 18 48.92 71.72 -83.89
C TYR A 18 49.78 70.46 -83.77
N ASP A 19 49.57 69.71 -82.69
CA ASP A 19 50.16 68.39 -82.50
C ASP A 19 49.72 67.45 -83.63
N ARG A 20 50.67 67.06 -84.48
CA ARG A 20 50.42 66.27 -85.69
C ARG A 20 49.88 64.89 -85.36
N ASP A 21 50.32 64.30 -84.25
CA ASP A 21 49.89 62.96 -83.85
C ASP A 21 48.43 63.01 -83.39
N GLN A 22 48.05 64.01 -82.59
CA GLN A 22 46.66 64.21 -82.16
C GLN A 22 45.71 64.56 -83.32
N VAL A 23 46.15 65.38 -84.27
CA VAL A 23 45.36 65.66 -85.49
C VAL A 23 45.16 64.40 -86.32
N THR A 24 46.21 63.59 -86.48
CA THR A 24 46.12 62.33 -87.22
C THR A 24 45.18 61.34 -86.52
N ASP A 25 45.25 61.24 -85.19
CA ASP A 25 44.37 60.38 -84.41
C ASP A 25 42.91 60.84 -84.46
N HIS A 26 42.64 62.15 -84.41
CA HIS A 26 41.28 62.66 -84.58
C HIS A 26 40.74 62.46 -86.00
N ILE A 27 41.56 62.61 -87.03
CA ILE A 27 41.16 62.29 -88.42
C ILE A 27 40.85 60.80 -88.54
N ARG A 28 41.62 59.91 -87.89
CA ARG A 28 41.33 58.47 -87.84
C ARG A 28 40.00 58.17 -87.14
N VAL A 29 39.71 58.85 -86.04
CA VAL A 29 38.41 58.74 -85.34
C VAL A 29 37.27 59.23 -86.23
N LEU A 30 37.39 60.40 -86.87
CA LEU A 30 36.37 60.93 -87.77
C LEU A 30 36.15 60.03 -89.00
N ASP A 31 37.21 59.47 -89.59
CA ASP A 31 37.08 58.52 -90.70
C ASP A 31 36.41 57.21 -90.25
N ALA A 32 36.70 56.74 -89.03
CA ALA A 32 35.99 55.62 -88.42
C ALA A 32 34.49 55.94 -88.17
N GLU A 33 34.18 57.13 -87.66
CA GLU A 33 32.80 57.60 -87.44
C GLU A 33 32.04 57.75 -88.76
N LEU A 34 32.66 58.31 -89.81
CA LEU A 34 32.04 58.42 -91.14
C LEU A 34 31.78 57.05 -91.77
N ARG A 35 32.70 56.10 -91.61
CA ARG A 35 32.48 54.72 -92.07
C ARG A 35 31.36 54.04 -91.30
N MET A 36 31.27 54.27 -89.98
CA MET A 36 30.17 53.77 -89.16
C MET A 36 28.84 54.38 -89.60
N MET A 37 28.76 55.71 -89.77
CA MET A 37 27.54 56.38 -90.26
C MET A 37 27.16 55.94 -91.67
N ALA A 38 28.13 55.71 -92.56
CA ALA A 38 27.87 55.18 -93.90
C ALA A 38 27.31 53.76 -93.83
N ALA A 39 27.90 52.90 -92.99
CA ALA A 39 27.41 51.54 -92.74
C ALA A 39 26.00 51.54 -92.11
N ASP A 40 25.74 52.42 -91.15
CA ASP A 40 24.42 52.58 -90.53
C ASP A 40 23.38 53.08 -91.53
N ARG A 41 23.75 54.04 -92.39
CA ARG A 41 22.89 54.53 -93.47
C ARG A 41 22.58 53.43 -94.47
N ASP A 42 23.58 52.67 -94.90
CA ASP A 42 23.39 51.60 -95.88
C ASP A 42 22.54 50.47 -95.28
N SER A 43 22.72 50.17 -93.99
CA SER A 43 21.86 49.24 -93.24
C SER A 43 20.43 49.77 -93.13
N ALA A 44 20.25 51.05 -92.85
CA ALA A 44 18.93 51.68 -92.78
C ALA A 44 18.22 51.69 -94.15
N HIS A 45 18.96 51.91 -95.24
CA HIS A 45 18.42 51.81 -96.60
C HIS A 45 18.01 50.38 -96.95
N ALA A 46 18.86 49.38 -96.65
CA ALA A 46 18.52 47.98 -96.86
C ALA A 46 17.24 47.59 -96.09
N ASN A 47 17.12 48.01 -94.83
CA ASN A 47 15.92 47.77 -94.02
C ASN A 47 14.68 48.50 -94.61
N ALA A 48 14.85 49.72 -95.13
CA ALA A 48 13.76 50.46 -95.75
C ALA A 48 13.26 49.78 -97.04
N ASP A 49 14.18 49.27 -97.87
CA ASP A 49 13.85 48.54 -99.09
C ASP A 49 13.14 47.21 -98.77
N GLU A 50 13.58 46.48 -97.74
CA GLU A 50 12.92 45.25 -97.27
C GLU A 50 11.50 45.54 -96.76
N LEU A 51 11.33 46.57 -95.93
CA LEU A 51 10.01 46.99 -95.44
C LEU A 51 9.09 47.42 -96.58
N GLN A 52 9.62 48.11 -97.60
CA GLN A 52 8.86 48.50 -98.78
C GLN A 52 8.40 47.26 -99.56
N SER A 53 9.24 46.25 -99.72
CA SER A 53 8.87 44.97 -100.35
C SER A 53 7.76 44.27 -99.57
N HIS A 54 7.88 44.15 -98.24
CA HIS A 54 6.85 43.55 -97.39
C HIS A 54 5.51 44.29 -97.48
N LEU A 55 5.57 45.63 -97.56
CA LEU A 55 4.38 46.46 -97.66
C LEU A 55 3.70 46.29 -99.03
N ASP A 56 4.47 46.20 -100.12
CA ASP A 56 3.91 45.97 -101.45
C ASP A 56 3.32 44.55 -101.60
N ASP A 57 3.92 43.54 -100.97
CA ASP A 57 3.37 42.18 -100.92
C ASP A 57 2.11 42.10 -100.06
N ALA A 58 2.09 42.74 -98.88
CA ALA A 58 0.88 42.84 -98.06
C ALA A 58 -0.25 43.56 -98.82
N ARG A 59 0.06 44.65 -99.55
CA ARG A 59 -0.91 45.36 -100.40
C ARG A 59 -1.42 44.51 -101.55
N ARG A 60 -0.58 43.66 -102.14
CA ARG A 60 -1.00 42.70 -103.18
C ARG A 60 -1.96 41.67 -102.58
N ARG A 61 -1.60 41.11 -101.42
CA ARG A 61 -2.42 40.12 -100.73
C ARG A 61 -3.77 40.67 -100.30
N ILE A 62 -3.81 41.91 -99.78
CA ILE A 62 -5.06 42.59 -99.42
C ILE A 62 -5.96 42.75 -100.64
N ARG A 63 -5.43 43.16 -101.80
CA ARG A 63 -6.21 43.30 -103.03
C ARG A 63 -6.79 41.96 -103.49
N GLU A 64 -5.98 40.90 -103.49
CA GLU A 64 -6.45 39.54 -103.80
C GLU A 64 -7.59 39.10 -102.88
N LEU A 65 -7.43 39.28 -101.56
CA LEU A 65 -8.46 38.95 -100.58
C LEU A 65 -9.72 39.81 -100.76
N GLN A 66 -9.58 41.08 -101.11
CA GLN A 66 -10.71 41.98 -101.38
C GLN A 66 -11.48 41.54 -102.64
N ASP A 67 -10.79 41.17 -103.72
CA ASP A 67 -11.40 40.67 -104.95
C ASP A 67 -12.13 39.34 -104.70
N GLU A 68 -11.53 38.47 -103.90
CA GLU A 68 -12.11 37.20 -103.47
C GLU A 68 -13.37 37.42 -102.60
N VAL A 69 -13.33 38.33 -101.62
CA VAL A 69 -14.48 38.69 -100.79
C VAL A 69 -15.59 39.32 -101.62
N ASN A 70 -15.26 40.22 -102.55
CA ASN A 70 -16.24 40.83 -103.46
C ASN A 70 -16.90 39.77 -104.35
N THR A 71 -16.15 38.79 -104.82
CA THR A 71 -16.69 37.65 -105.57
C THR A 71 -17.64 36.80 -104.71
N LEU A 72 -17.37 36.65 -103.41
CA LEU A 72 -18.20 35.90 -102.46
C LEU A 72 -19.42 36.68 -101.92
N SER A 73 -19.38 38.02 -101.94
CA SER A 73 -20.43 38.89 -101.41
C SER A 73 -21.58 39.12 -102.40
N VAL A 74 -21.30 39.02 -103.71
CA VAL A 74 -22.33 39.01 -104.75
C VAL A 74 -23.13 37.70 -104.67
N PRO A 75 -24.48 37.75 -104.69
CA PRO A 75 -25.30 36.53 -104.71
C PRO A 75 -24.87 35.61 -105.85
N PRO A 76 -24.60 34.31 -105.61
CA PRO A 76 -24.12 33.42 -106.66
C PRO A 76 -25.22 33.24 -107.71
N THR A 77 -25.07 33.94 -108.84
CA THR A 77 -25.97 33.84 -109.99
C THR A 77 -25.57 32.69 -110.93
N THR A 78 -24.47 31.99 -110.63
CA THR A 78 -23.93 30.87 -111.41
C THR A 78 -23.79 29.61 -110.55
N VAL A 79 -24.01 28.44 -111.16
CA VAL A 79 -23.90 27.12 -110.49
C VAL A 79 -22.49 26.87 -109.94
N ALA A 80 -21.45 27.31 -110.65
CA ALA A 80 -20.05 27.17 -110.23
C ALA A 80 -19.74 27.94 -108.93
N GLY A 81 -20.19 29.19 -108.80
CA GLY A 81 -19.99 29.99 -107.58
C GLY A 81 -20.73 29.42 -106.36
N MET A 82 -21.84 28.71 -106.58
CA MET A 82 -22.56 28.00 -105.52
C MET A 82 -21.78 26.77 -105.03
N THR A 83 -21.14 26.00 -105.93
CA THR A 83 -20.29 24.85 -105.58
C THR A 83 -19.00 25.25 -104.86
N ASP A 84 -18.36 26.35 -105.27
CA ASP A 84 -17.16 26.87 -104.59
C ASP A 84 -17.46 27.31 -103.15
N ARG A 85 -18.59 27.99 -102.93
CA ARG A 85 -19.03 28.40 -101.60
C ARG A 85 -19.36 27.21 -100.70
N VAL A 86 -20.02 26.18 -101.22
CA VAL A 86 -20.30 24.94 -100.50
C VAL A 86 -19.01 24.22 -100.12
N SER A 87 -18.04 24.14 -101.03
CA SER A 87 -16.73 23.51 -100.78
C SER A 87 -15.97 24.25 -99.66
N ARG A 88 -15.98 25.58 -99.65
CA ARG A 88 -15.40 26.38 -98.55
C ARG A 88 -16.14 26.25 -97.24
N MET A 89 -17.49 26.22 -97.25
CA MET A 89 -18.26 25.96 -96.03
C MET A 89 -17.94 24.58 -95.46
N LEU A 90 -17.80 23.56 -96.30
CA LEU A 90 -17.42 22.22 -95.87
C LEU A 90 -15.99 22.20 -95.30
N GLN A 91 -15.07 22.93 -95.93
CA GLN A 91 -13.70 23.06 -95.43
C GLN A 91 -13.68 23.75 -94.06
N LEU A 92 -14.36 24.91 -93.93
CA LEU A 92 -14.49 25.62 -92.66
C LEU A 92 -15.14 24.75 -91.57
N ALA A 93 -16.22 24.03 -91.91
CA ALA A 93 -16.88 23.13 -90.97
C ALA A 93 -15.98 21.95 -90.57
N THR A 94 -15.11 21.47 -91.47
CA THR A 94 -14.14 20.40 -91.19
C THR A 94 -13.02 20.90 -90.28
N ASP A 95 -12.54 22.12 -90.53
CA ASP A 95 -11.53 22.78 -89.71
C ASP A 95 -12.09 23.03 -88.29
N GLU A 96 -13.30 23.58 -88.19
CA GLU A 96 -13.99 23.82 -86.92
C GLU A 96 -14.30 22.52 -86.17
N ALA A 97 -14.72 21.46 -86.87
CA ALA A 97 -14.90 20.13 -86.27
C ALA A 97 -13.58 19.52 -85.78
N SER A 98 -12.47 19.80 -86.46
CA SER A 98 -11.13 19.32 -86.06
C SER A 98 -10.65 20.08 -84.83
N GLU A 99 -10.86 21.39 -84.78
CA GLU A 99 -10.57 22.25 -83.62
C GLU A 99 -11.41 21.83 -82.41
N MET A 100 -12.73 21.67 -82.56
CA MET A 100 -13.60 21.17 -81.48
C MET A 100 -13.14 19.82 -80.92
N ARG A 101 -12.70 18.89 -81.79
CA ARG A 101 -12.18 17.59 -81.35
C ARG A 101 -10.82 17.71 -80.65
N ALA A 102 -9.97 18.63 -81.07
CA ALA A 102 -8.70 18.89 -80.42
C ALA A 102 -8.92 19.46 -79.01
N ASN A 103 -9.76 20.49 -78.90
CA ASN A 103 -10.11 21.13 -77.62
C ASN A 103 -10.77 20.13 -76.65
N ALA A 104 -11.72 19.33 -77.13
CA ALA A 104 -12.37 18.31 -76.30
C ALA A 104 -11.41 17.22 -75.81
N ARG A 105 -10.36 16.89 -76.59
CA ARG A 105 -9.32 15.94 -76.15
C ARG A 105 -8.42 16.58 -75.10
N GLU A 106 -8.01 17.82 -75.31
CA GLU A 106 -7.18 18.55 -74.34
C GLU A 106 -7.90 18.71 -73.00
N GLU A 107 -9.17 19.11 -73.01
CA GLU A 107 -9.99 19.22 -71.80
C GLU A 107 -10.19 17.86 -71.10
N ALA A 108 -10.37 16.79 -71.87
CA ALA A 108 -10.46 15.43 -71.32
C ALA A 108 -9.13 14.98 -70.69
N ASP A 109 -8.00 15.27 -71.34
CA ASP A 109 -6.67 14.93 -70.83
C ASP A 109 -6.33 15.75 -69.58
N GLU A 110 -6.70 17.04 -69.54
CA GLU A 110 -6.58 17.89 -68.34
C GLU A 110 -7.43 17.34 -67.19
N THR A 111 -8.70 17.03 -67.45
CA THR A 111 -9.61 16.46 -66.45
C THR A 111 -9.08 15.13 -65.91
N LEU A 112 -8.57 14.26 -66.79
CA LEU A 112 -7.96 12.99 -66.39
C LEU A 112 -6.68 13.20 -65.58
N SER A 113 -5.87 14.19 -65.93
CA SER A 113 -4.66 14.55 -65.18
C SER A 113 -5.00 15.00 -63.75
N VAL A 114 -5.94 15.94 -63.62
CA VAL A 114 -6.43 16.44 -62.31
C VAL A 114 -7.05 15.31 -61.49
N ALA A 115 -7.87 14.46 -62.10
CA ALA A 115 -8.47 13.32 -61.42
C ALA A 115 -7.43 12.31 -60.94
N ARG A 116 -6.38 12.05 -61.74
CA ARG A 116 -5.27 11.16 -61.34
C ARG A 116 -4.47 11.74 -60.19
N GLN A 117 -4.12 13.02 -60.25
CA GLN A 117 -3.41 13.70 -59.18
C GLN A 117 -4.22 13.69 -57.87
N SER A 118 -5.50 14.05 -57.94
CA SER A 118 -6.40 14.01 -56.78
C SER A 118 -6.52 12.60 -56.19
N ALA A 119 -6.62 11.57 -57.03
CA ALA A 119 -6.65 10.18 -56.57
C ALA A 119 -5.34 9.75 -55.90
N GLU A 120 -4.19 10.21 -56.40
CA GLU A 120 -2.88 9.96 -55.80
C GLU A 120 -2.74 10.67 -54.45
N ASP A 121 -3.15 11.94 -54.36
CA ASP A 121 -3.13 12.71 -53.12
C ASP A 121 -4.03 12.07 -52.05
N VAL A 122 -5.23 11.61 -52.43
CA VAL A 122 -6.14 10.90 -51.52
C VAL A 122 -5.53 9.58 -51.05
N ARG A 123 -4.89 8.81 -51.95
CA ARG A 123 -4.22 7.56 -51.58
C ARG A 123 -3.03 7.81 -50.65
N ALA A 124 -2.22 8.82 -50.93
CA ALA A 124 -1.07 9.18 -50.10
C ALA A 124 -1.51 9.65 -48.71
N SER A 125 -2.53 10.50 -48.64
CA SER A 125 -3.15 10.96 -47.39
C SER A 125 -3.74 9.80 -46.59
N ALA A 126 -4.49 8.90 -47.23
CA ALA A 126 -5.07 7.72 -46.59
C ALA A 126 -3.99 6.76 -46.05
N ALA A 127 -2.92 6.55 -46.81
CA ALA A 127 -1.77 5.74 -46.38
C ALA A 127 -1.06 6.37 -45.18
N ALA A 128 -0.81 7.69 -45.21
CA ALA A 128 -0.19 8.41 -44.10
C ALA A 128 -1.06 8.38 -42.84
N ALA A 129 -2.38 8.57 -42.97
CA ALA A 129 -3.32 8.48 -41.87
C ALA A 129 -3.34 7.06 -41.28
N ALA A 130 -3.38 6.02 -42.12
CA ALA A 130 -3.36 4.64 -41.67
C ALA A 130 -2.07 4.28 -40.92
N THR A 131 -0.90 4.73 -41.41
CA THR A 131 0.38 4.54 -40.71
C THR A 131 0.37 5.26 -39.36
N ARG A 132 -0.06 6.53 -39.32
CA ARG A 132 -0.14 7.29 -38.07
C ARG A 132 -1.07 6.65 -37.04
N THR A 133 -2.22 6.13 -37.48
CA THR A 133 -3.14 5.41 -36.58
C THR A 133 -2.50 4.14 -36.03
N LYS A 134 -1.74 3.39 -36.84
CA LYS A 134 -1.03 2.20 -36.38
C LYS A 134 0.06 2.54 -35.36
N GLU A 135 0.87 3.56 -35.64
CA GLU A 135 1.93 4.03 -34.73
C GLU A 135 1.34 4.46 -33.39
N LEU A 136 0.30 5.30 -33.38
CA LEU A 136 -0.38 5.70 -32.15
C LEU A 136 -0.98 4.51 -31.41
N ALA A 137 -1.59 3.56 -32.11
CA ALA A 137 -2.14 2.36 -31.49
C ALA A 137 -1.05 1.49 -30.85
N GLN A 138 0.13 1.38 -31.49
CA GLN A 138 1.30 0.69 -30.94
C GLN A 138 1.84 1.40 -29.70
N GLU A 139 2.05 2.71 -29.76
CA GLU A 139 2.50 3.51 -28.61
C GLU A 139 1.55 3.39 -27.41
N HIS A 140 0.24 3.42 -27.67
CA HIS A 140 -0.77 3.22 -26.63
C HIS A 140 -0.74 1.79 -26.07
N ALA A 141 -0.58 0.77 -26.92
CA ALA A 141 -0.46 -0.61 -26.48
C ALA A 141 0.79 -0.81 -25.60
N ASP A 142 1.94 -0.30 -26.03
CA ASP A 142 3.21 -0.40 -25.28
C ASP A 142 3.13 0.34 -23.94
N SER A 143 2.52 1.52 -23.92
CA SER A 143 2.24 2.28 -22.70
C SER A 143 1.32 1.51 -21.73
N LEU A 144 0.27 0.86 -22.25
CA LEU A 144 -0.61 0.04 -21.43
C LEU A 144 0.09 -1.21 -20.89
N ILE A 145 0.91 -1.89 -21.70
CA ILE A 145 1.68 -3.07 -21.29
C ILE A 145 2.66 -2.68 -20.19
N THR A 146 3.46 -1.65 -20.39
CA THR A 146 4.43 -1.17 -19.37
C THR A 146 3.75 -0.72 -18.09
N ALA A 147 2.60 -0.05 -18.17
CA ALA A 147 1.81 0.32 -16.99
C ALA A 147 1.22 -0.92 -16.28
N ALA A 148 0.78 -1.93 -17.02
CA ALA A 148 0.26 -3.17 -16.47
C ALA A 148 1.37 -3.99 -15.80
N GLU A 149 2.54 -4.11 -16.43
CA GLU A 149 3.73 -4.76 -15.87
C GLU A 149 4.18 -4.08 -14.58
N LYS A 150 4.19 -2.75 -14.55
CA LYS A 150 4.53 -1.99 -13.34
C LYS A 150 3.55 -2.28 -12.20
N ARG A 151 2.23 -2.25 -12.48
CA ARG A 151 1.20 -2.57 -11.47
C ARG A 151 1.28 -4.01 -11.00
N ALA A 152 1.56 -4.96 -11.90
CA ALA A 152 1.76 -6.36 -11.53
C ALA A 152 2.97 -6.52 -10.60
N ALA A 153 4.09 -5.87 -10.92
CA ALA A 153 5.27 -5.88 -10.06
C ALA A 153 5.02 -5.23 -8.69
N GLU A 154 4.25 -4.14 -8.62
CA GLU A 154 3.83 -3.50 -7.36
C GLU A 154 2.97 -4.45 -6.52
N ILE A 155 1.95 -5.09 -7.13
CA ILE A 155 1.09 -6.07 -6.44
C ILE A 155 1.90 -7.27 -5.94
N ASP A 156 2.81 -7.81 -6.76
CA ASP A 156 3.67 -8.92 -6.38
C ASP A 156 4.62 -8.55 -5.24
N ALA A 157 5.16 -7.33 -5.24
CA ALA A 157 6.00 -6.83 -4.16
C ALA A 157 5.21 -6.69 -2.85
N GLU A 158 4.01 -6.10 -2.91
CA GLU A 158 3.12 -5.99 -1.76
C GLU A 158 2.66 -7.36 -1.24
N ALA A 159 2.37 -8.31 -2.14
CA ALA A 159 1.98 -9.67 -1.76
C ALA A 159 3.12 -10.37 -1.00
N LYS A 160 4.37 -10.26 -1.50
CA LYS A 160 5.55 -10.79 -0.82
C LYS A 160 5.78 -10.12 0.53
N GLU A 161 5.63 -8.79 0.63
CA GLU A 161 5.78 -8.09 1.91
C GLU A 161 4.72 -8.54 2.93
N ARG A 162 3.46 -8.70 2.51
CA ARG A 162 2.40 -9.24 3.39
C ARG A 162 2.67 -10.67 3.80
N GLU A 163 3.16 -11.51 2.89
CA GLU A 163 3.51 -12.90 3.17
C GLU A 163 4.63 -12.97 4.22
N GLU A 164 5.69 -12.18 4.06
CA GLU A 164 6.81 -12.14 5.01
C GLU A 164 6.37 -11.59 6.38
N LYS A 165 5.55 -10.53 6.43
CA LYS A 165 4.96 -10.05 7.69
C LYS A 165 4.10 -11.11 8.37
N SER A 166 3.24 -11.79 7.61
CA SER A 166 2.39 -12.85 8.15
C SER A 166 3.21 -14.03 8.68
N LYS A 167 4.30 -14.40 7.99
CA LYS A 167 5.25 -15.41 8.49
C LYS A 167 5.90 -14.98 9.80
N GLN A 168 6.39 -13.73 9.88
CA GLN A 168 6.99 -13.20 11.11
C GLN A 168 5.99 -13.20 12.26
N GLU A 169 4.78 -12.70 12.04
CA GLU A 169 3.72 -12.70 13.05
C GLU A 169 3.36 -14.13 13.51
N ALA A 170 3.34 -15.10 12.59
CA ALA A 170 3.09 -16.50 12.90
C ALA A 170 4.22 -17.12 13.73
N GLU A 171 5.49 -16.83 13.41
CA GLU A 171 6.63 -17.28 14.22
C GLU A 171 6.63 -16.62 15.60
N ASP A 172 6.37 -15.31 15.70
CA ASP A 172 6.24 -14.61 16.98
C ASP A 172 5.08 -15.15 17.82
N ALA A 173 3.97 -15.52 17.18
CA ALA A 173 2.86 -16.17 17.85
C ALA A 173 3.25 -17.56 18.37
N LYS A 174 4.01 -18.36 17.61
CA LYS A 174 4.51 -19.66 18.07
C LYS A 174 5.44 -19.51 19.27
N VAL A 175 6.35 -18.54 19.25
CA VAL A 175 7.25 -18.27 20.38
C VAL A 175 6.44 -17.89 21.62
N ARG A 176 5.48 -16.98 21.50
CA ARG A 176 4.60 -16.58 22.63
C ARG A 176 3.79 -17.76 23.17
N VAL A 177 3.24 -18.61 22.30
CA VAL A 177 2.52 -19.82 22.73
C VAL A 177 3.46 -20.78 23.47
N ALA A 178 4.68 -20.99 22.96
CA ALA A 178 5.67 -21.84 23.61
C ALA A 178 6.09 -21.28 24.99
N GLU A 179 6.26 -19.97 25.13
CA GLU A 179 6.53 -19.30 26.40
C GLU A 179 5.38 -19.48 27.41
N ILE A 180 4.13 -19.29 26.97
CA ILE A 180 2.94 -19.50 27.81
C ILE A 180 2.85 -20.96 28.27
N ILE A 181 3.08 -21.92 27.37
CA ILE A 181 3.07 -23.34 27.72
C ILE A 181 4.17 -23.65 28.73
N ALA A 182 5.40 -23.17 28.50
CA ALA A 182 6.52 -23.39 29.42
C ALA A 182 6.23 -22.80 30.81
N ALA A 183 5.69 -21.58 30.88
CA ALA A 183 5.29 -20.96 32.15
C ALA A 183 4.18 -21.76 32.85
N ALA A 184 3.16 -22.21 32.10
CA ALA A 184 2.09 -23.02 32.63
C ALA A 184 2.57 -24.40 33.13
N GLU A 185 3.52 -25.03 32.44
CA GLU A 185 4.15 -26.28 32.86
C GLU A 185 4.97 -26.09 34.14
N GLU A 186 5.70 -25.00 34.26
CA GLU A 186 6.45 -24.64 35.46
C GLU A 186 5.51 -24.41 36.65
N ASP A 187 4.44 -23.64 36.46
CA ASP A 187 3.42 -23.42 37.48
C ASP A 187 2.73 -24.73 37.89
N ALA A 188 2.39 -25.57 36.93
CA ALA A 188 1.83 -26.90 37.20
C ALA A 188 2.82 -27.81 37.95
N ALA A 189 4.11 -27.73 37.66
CA ALA A 189 5.16 -28.45 38.40
C ALA A 189 5.27 -27.91 39.84
N ARG A 190 5.26 -26.59 40.04
CA ARG A 190 5.26 -25.95 41.36
C ARG A 190 4.04 -26.37 42.19
N LEU A 191 2.84 -26.32 41.61
CA LEU A 191 1.60 -26.75 42.28
C LEU A 191 1.62 -28.23 42.64
N ARG A 192 2.08 -29.10 41.73
CA ARG A 192 2.24 -30.54 42.01
C ARG A 192 3.24 -30.79 43.14
N GLY A 193 4.38 -30.10 43.14
CA GLY A 193 5.38 -30.20 44.20
C GLY A 193 4.83 -29.73 45.55
N ALA A 194 4.14 -28.59 45.58
CA ALA A 194 3.50 -28.07 46.79
C ALA A 194 2.42 -29.02 47.34
N ALA A 195 1.52 -29.50 46.47
CA ALA A 195 0.50 -30.48 46.85
C ALA A 195 1.11 -31.77 47.39
N HIS A 196 2.19 -32.27 46.75
CA HIS A 196 2.92 -33.44 47.22
C HIS A 196 3.50 -33.21 48.63
N ASN A 197 4.18 -32.09 48.86
CA ASN A 197 4.75 -31.75 50.16
C ASN A 197 3.67 -31.62 51.25
N ILE A 198 2.54 -30.97 50.95
CA ILE A 198 1.40 -30.88 51.88
C ILE A 198 0.88 -32.28 52.21
N SER A 199 0.71 -33.15 51.21
CA SER A 199 0.26 -34.52 51.42
C SER A 199 1.24 -35.34 52.27
N MET A 200 2.55 -35.20 52.02
CA MET A 200 3.60 -35.86 52.79
C MET A 200 3.66 -35.37 54.22
N ASN A 201 3.57 -34.06 54.45
CA ASN A 201 3.54 -33.48 55.79
C ASN A 201 2.28 -33.92 56.56
N ARG A 202 1.12 -33.96 55.90
CA ARG A 202 -0.12 -34.48 56.50
C ARG A 202 -0.01 -35.96 56.85
N LEU A 203 0.58 -36.77 55.97
CA LEU A 203 0.80 -38.19 56.22
C LEU A 203 1.80 -38.40 57.37
N ALA A 204 2.90 -37.65 57.41
CA ALA A 204 3.88 -37.68 58.50
C ALA A 204 3.23 -37.31 59.84
N ARG A 205 2.53 -36.17 59.91
CA ARG A 205 1.78 -35.76 61.10
C ARG A 205 0.74 -36.79 61.51
N SER A 206 0.03 -37.40 60.56
CA SER A 206 -0.94 -38.46 60.87
C SER A 206 -0.27 -39.70 61.45
N ARG A 207 0.93 -40.07 60.97
CA ARG A 207 1.70 -41.19 61.52
C ARG A 207 2.25 -40.87 62.90
N GLU A 208 2.74 -39.66 63.12
CA GLU A 208 3.18 -39.19 64.44
C GLU A 208 2.02 -39.20 65.44
N LEU A 209 0.84 -38.68 65.06
CA LEU A 209 -0.36 -38.73 65.89
C LEU A 209 -0.82 -40.16 66.15
N ALA A 210 -0.78 -41.05 65.15
CA ALA A 210 -1.11 -42.46 65.34
C ALA A 210 -0.11 -43.17 66.28
N GLY A 211 1.19 -42.86 66.16
CA GLY A 211 2.23 -43.34 67.06
C GLY A 211 2.01 -42.85 68.49
N ALA A 212 1.78 -41.55 68.68
CA ALA A 212 1.47 -40.96 69.98
C ALA A 212 0.18 -41.53 70.59
N ALA A 213 -0.86 -41.77 69.79
CA ALA A 213 -2.09 -42.42 70.24
C ALA A 213 -1.84 -43.88 70.65
N HIS A 214 -1.00 -44.61 69.92
CA HIS A 214 -0.61 -45.98 70.27
C HIS A 214 0.21 -46.02 71.56
N ASP A 215 1.17 -45.11 71.72
CA ASP A 215 1.98 -44.98 72.93
C ASP A 215 1.13 -44.58 74.14
N ALA A 216 0.21 -43.63 73.98
CA ALA A 216 -0.75 -43.25 75.02
C ALA A 216 -1.67 -44.43 75.39
N HIS A 217 -2.15 -45.19 74.40
CA HIS A 217 -2.93 -46.40 74.66
C HIS A 217 -2.13 -47.43 75.46
N LYS A 218 -0.86 -47.64 75.11
CA LYS A 218 0.04 -48.53 75.85
C LYS A 218 0.28 -48.03 77.28
N GLN A 219 0.52 -46.74 77.48
CA GLN A 219 0.65 -46.14 78.81
C GLN A 219 -0.62 -46.33 79.65
N ILE A 220 -1.81 -46.17 79.07
CA ILE A 220 -3.07 -46.43 79.76
C ILE A 220 -3.18 -47.90 80.17
N LEU A 221 -2.83 -48.83 79.28
CA LEU A 221 -2.81 -50.26 79.61
C LEU A 221 -1.82 -50.57 80.73
N ASP A 222 -0.60 -50.03 80.66
CA ASP A 222 0.42 -50.17 81.71
C ASP A 222 -0.08 -49.58 83.05
N HIS A 223 -0.75 -48.42 83.04
CA HIS A 223 -1.36 -47.82 84.22
C HIS A 223 -2.52 -48.66 84.78
N LEU A 224 -3.34 -49.28 83.94
CA LEU A 224 -4.40 -50.19 84.36
C LEU A 224 -3.84 -51.47 84.95
N ASP A 225 -2.76 -52.01 84.39
CA ASP A 225 -2.04 -53.17 84.95
C ASP A 225 -1.41 -52.84 86.31
N ALA A 226 -0.79 -51.66 86.44
CA ALA A 226 -0.28 -51.17 87.72
C ALA A 226 -1.42 -50.98 88.75
N LEU A 227 -2.56 -50.42 88.36
CA LEU A 227 -3.73 -50.30 89.23
C LEU A 227 -4.29 -51.67 89.63
N ARG A 228 -4.35 -52.63 88.69
CA ARG A 228 -4.74 -54.01 88.97
C ARG A 228 -3.78 -54.65 89.97
N GLU A 229 -2.48 -54.44 89.84
CA GLU A 229 -1.47 -54.91 90.76
C GLU A 229 -1.62 -54.26 92.15
N HIS A 230 -1.83 -52.94 92.22
CA HIS A 230 -2.12 -52.22 93.47
C HIS A 230 -3.38 -52.75 94.15
N ILE A 231 -4.45 -53.04 93.41
CA ILE A 231 -5.69 -53.64 93.95
C ILE A 231 -5.44 -55.09 94.40
N SER A 232 -4.62 -55.87 93.71
CA SER A 232 -4.26 -57.23 94.17
C SER A 232 -3.34 -57.24 95.38
N ASN A 233 -2.55 -56.18 95.58
CA ASN A 233 -1.64 -56.02 96.71
C ASN A 233 -2.31 -55.32 97.91
N LEU A 234 -3.44 -54.63 97.71
CA LEU A 234 -4.26 -54.03 98.77
C LEU A 234 -4.66 -55.01 99.90
N PRO A 235 -5.07 -56.26 99.62
CA PRO A 235 -5.31 -57.26 100.66
C PRO A 235 -4.09 -57.53 101.55
N ALA A 236 -2.88 -57.56 100.97
CA ALA A 236 -1.63 -57.77 101.70
C ALA A 236 -1.20 -56.49 102.45
N ALA A 237 -1.47 -55.30 101.91
CA ALA A 237 -1.22 -54.02 102.57
C ALA A 237 -2.25 -53.70 103.69
N LEU A 238 -3.41 -54.35 103.66
CA LEU A 238 -4.47 -54.31 104.68
C LEU A 238 -4.44 -55.54 105.61
N GLU A 239 -3.44 -56.42 105.50
CA GLU A 239 -3.18 -57.40 106.54
C GLU A 239 -2.75 -56.65 107.81
N LEU A 240 -3.63 -56.64 108.81
CA LEU A 240 -3.35 -56.09 110.14
C LEU A 240 -2.01 -56.59 110.65
N SER A 241 -1.14 -55.65 111.05
CA SER A 241 0.12 -55.92 111.72
C SER A 241 -0.13 -56.74 113.00
N ASP A 242 0.81 -57.59 113.39
CA ASP A 242 0.70 -58.39 114.62
C ASP A 242 0.51 -57.49 115.86
N GLU A 243 1.02 -56.25 115.85
CA GLU A 243 0.81 -55.23 116.89
C GLU A 243 -0.63 -54.66 116.89
N GLU A 244 -1.31 -54.61 115.74
CA GLU A 244 -2.68 -54.11 115.60
C GLU A 244 -3.73 -55.18 115.92
N ARG A 245 -3.40 -56.46 115.69
CA ARG A 245 -4.19 -57.60 116.18
C ARG A 245 -4.19 -57.71 117.71
N GLU A 246 -3.09 -57.32 118.36
CA GLU A 246 -2.99 -57.32 119.82
C GLU A 246 -3.90 -56.23 120.43
N LEU A 247 -3.96 -55.04 119.84
CA LEU A 247 -4.80 -53.91 120.29
C LEU A 247 -6.32 -54.12 120.12
N VAL A 248 -6.75 -54.92 119.13
CA VAL A 248 -8.18 -55.23 118.90
C VAL A 248 -8.71 -56.33 119.83
N SER A 249 -7.81 -57.03 120.55
CA SER A 249 -8.16 -58.19 121.38
C SER A 249 -8.27 -57.94 122.90
N LEU A 250 -8.16 -56.69 123.37
CA LEU A 250 -8.24 -56.33 124.81
C LEU A 250 -9.68 -56.04 125.28
N ASP A 251 -10.04 -56.60 126.45
CA ASP A 251 -11.32 -56.38 127.15
C ASP A 251 -11.16 -55.42 128.35
N ARG A 252 -12.29 -54.85 128.80
CA ARG A 252 -12.48 -53.66 129.65
C ARG A 252 -11.71 -53.65 130.98
N ASP A 253 -11.35 -54.82 131.51
CA ASP A 253 -10.56 -54.94 132.75
C ASP A 253 -9.08 -54.55 132.58
N ASN A 254 -8.54 -54.56 131.35
CA ASN A 254 -7.13 -54.22 131.07
C ASN A 254 -6.88 -52.71 130.88
N ASP A 255 -7.90 -51.94 130.50
CA ASP A 255 -7.78 -50.49 130.26
C ASP A 255 -7.53 -49.71 131.57
N LEU A 256 -8.12 -50.14 132.69
CA LEU A 256 -7.89 -49.56 134.03
C LEU A 256 -6.47 -49.81 134.56
N SER A 257 -5.84 -50.92 134.15
CA SER A 257 -4.45 -51.27 134.51
C SER A 257 -3.44 -50.39 133.77
N LEU A 258 -3.69 -50.10 132.48
CA LEU A 258 -2.81 -49.24 131.67
C LEU A 258 -2.87 -47.78 132.09
N LEU A 259 -4.06 -47.25 132.40
CA LEU A 259 -4.24 -45.86 132.84
C LEU A 259 -3.68 -45.59 134.24
N ASN A 260 -3.74 -46.56 135.16
CA ASN A 260 -3.19 -46.41 136.52
C ASN A 260 -1.70 -46.79 136.65
N ARG A 261 -1.02 -47.15 135.55
CA ARG A 261 0.40 -47.58 135.54
C ARG A 261 1.39 -46.47 135.92
N THR A 262 1.03 -45.21 135.74
CA THR A 262 1.89 -44.05 136.02
C THR A 262 1.35 -43.09 137.09
N LEU A 263 0.20 -43.39 137.70
CA LEU A 263 -0.49 -42.52 138.65
C LEU A 263 -0.33 -43.03 140.10
N LYS A 264 0.05 -42.16 141.04
CA LYS A 264 0.18 -42.48 142.48
C LYS A 264 -0.59 -41.46 143.32
N GLY A 265 -1.39 -41.96 144.27
CA GLY A 265 -2.11 -41.13 145.24
C GLY A 265 -3.54 -40.82 144.79
N ARG A 266 -4.07 -39.67 145.24
CA ARG A 266 -5.49 -39.27 145.18
C ARG A 266 -6.06 -39.07 143.75
N ASP A 267 -5.23 -39.27 142.73
CA ASP A 267 -5.54 -39.13 141.30
C ASP A 267 -5.71 -40.49 140.59
N ARG A 268 -6.00 -41.56 141.35
CA ARG A 268 -6.27 -42.90 140.81
C ARG A 268 -7.74 -42.99 140.37
N PHE A 269 -7.99 -43.43 139.14
CA PHE A 269 -9.35 -43.56 138.63
C PHE A 269 -10.01 -44.83 139.19
N GLU A 270 -11.14 -44.65 139.87
CA GLU A 270 -11.98 -45.73 140.42
C GLU A 270 -13.28 -45.86 139.62
N ASP A 271 -13.82 -47.09 139.64
CA ASP A 271 -14.88 -47.57 138.77
C ASP A 271 -16.24 -46.97 139.18
N GLY A 272 -16.76 -46.06 138.35
CA GLY A 272 -17.95 -45.26 138.65
C GLY A 272 -18.83 -45.06 137.40
N ASP A 273 -19.99 -45.71 137.44
CA ASP A 273 -21.09 -45.66 136.48
C ASP A 273 -21.79 -44.28 136.45
N SER A 274 -21.66 -43.50 135.36
CA SER A 274 -22.75 -42.67 134.77
C SER A 274 -22.33 -41.82 133.55
N PRO A 275 -23.28 -41.42 132.66
CA PRO A 275 -23.03 -41.05 131.26
C PRO A 275 -23.37 -39.59 130.87
N SER A 276 -22.64 -39.02 129.89
CA SER A 276 -23.03 -37.85 129.05
C SER A 276 -21.86 -37.52 128.09
N GLU A 277 -21.98 -36.94 126.90
CA GLU A 277 -23.05 -36.24 126.19
C GLU A 277 -22.66 -36.15 124.69
N LYS A 278 -23.66 -36.18 123.79
CA LYS A 278 -23.50 -35.92 122.34
C LYS A 278 -23.40 -34.42 122.09
N THR A 279 -22.60 -34.03 121.10
CA THR A 279 -22.80 -32.77 120.35
C THR A 279 -22.64 -32.98 118.85
N ASP A 280 -23.74 -32.74 118.14
CA ASP A 280 -23.84 -32.46 116.71
C ASP A 280 -23.24 -31.08 116.38
N VAL A 281 -22.62 -30.93 115.22
CA VAL A 281 -22.63 -29.67 114.44
C VAL A 281 -22.63 -30.00 112.93
N LEU A 282 -23.62 -29.44 112.24
CA LEU A 282 -23.92 -29.46 110.79
C LEU A 282 -23.25 -28.30 110.02
N ASP A 283 -23.50 -28.31 108.70
CA ASP A 283 -23.52 -27.18 107.72
C ASP A 283 -22.22 -26.90 106.94
N THR A 284 -22.20 -26.71 105.60
CA THR A 284 -23.24 -26.33 104.63
C THR A 284 -22.95 -26.88 103.22
N VAL A 285 -24.04 -27.06 102.46
CA VAL A 285 -24.16 -27.27 101.00
C VAL A 285 -24.26 -25.91 100.31
N ASP A 286 -23.82 -25.79 99.04
CA ASP A 286 -24.47 -24.90 98.07
C ASP A 286 -24.26 -25.39 96.61
N ASP A 287 -25.35 -25.25 95.85
CA ASP A 287 -25.67 -25.81 94.53
C ASP A 287 -25.10 -25.05 93.31
N ASP A 288 -24.99 -25.81 92.21
CA ASP A 288 -24.89 -25.54 90.76
C ASP A 288 -25.62 -24.28 90.18
N PRO A 289 -25.30 -23.75 88.95
CA PRO A 289 -25.73 -24.40 87.69
C PRO A 289 -24.90 -24.20 86.39
N ILE A 290 -25.27 -25.05 85.43
CA ILE A 290 -24.92 -25.14 83.99
C ILE A 290 -25.57 -23.99 83.19
N GLU A 291 -24.89 -23.43 82.18
CA GLU A 291 -25.54 -22.93 80.95
C GLU A 291 -24.58 -22.80 79.75
N ASP A 292 -24.99 -23.41 78.63
CA ASP A 292 -24.53 -23.16 77.26
C ASP A 292 -24.89 -21.72 76.80
N TYR A 293 -24.12 -21.10 75.90
CA TYR A 293 -24.60 -20.42 74.68
C TYR A 293 -23.44 -19.70 73.92
N GLU A 294 -23.38 -20.03 72.63
CA GLU A 294 -23.13 -19.18 71.45
C GLU A 294 -21.80 -18.45 71.16
N SER A 295 -21.28 -18.88 70.00
CA SER A 295 -20.62 -18.13 68.92
C SER A 295 -20.58 -16.60 68.95
N ASP A 296 -19.38 -16.04 68.77
CA ASP A 296 -19.14 -15.04 67.71
C ASP A 296 -17.64 -14.71 67.56
N ARG A 297 -17.01 -15.17 66.46
CA ARG A 297 -15.82 -14.53 65.85
C ARG A 297 -15.70 -14.90 64.37
N TYR A 298 -16.31 -14.11 63.49
CA TYR A 298 -15.86 -13.96 62.10
C TYR A 298 -15.52 -12.50 61.81
N GLY A 299 -14.22 -12.21 61.74
CA GLY A 299 -13.67 -10.95 61.23
C GLY A 299 -13.19 -11.12 59.79
N THR A 300 -13.95 -10.51 58.87
CA THR A 300 -13.49 -9.75 57.69
C THR A 300 -12.45 -10.36 56.74
N ALA A 301 -12.85 -10.59 55.49
CA ALA A 301 -12.09 -10.12 54.32
C ALA A 301 -13.01 -10.00 53.09
N ARG A 302 -12.93 -8.82 52.46
CA ARG A 302 -13.65 -8.36 51.28
C ARG A 302 -13.54 -9.34 50.10
N ARG A 303 -14.65 -9.52 49.39
CA ARG A 303 -14.66 -9.91 47.98
C ARG A 303 -15.48 -8.85 47.24
N ASP A 304 -14.76 -8.04 46.47
CA ASP A 304 -15.30 -7.15 45.46
C ASP A 304 -15.47 -8.03 44.21
N GLU A 305 -16.71 -8.38 43.89
CA GLU A 305 -17.08 -9.05 42.64
C GLU A 305 -17.75 -7.98 41.77
N SER A 306 -16.91 -7.35 40.96
CA SER A 306 -17.32 -6.63 39.75
C SER A 306 -17.67 -7.66 38.68
N ASP A 307 -18.96 -7.93 38.52
CA ASP A 307 -19.47 -8.53 37.29
C ASP A 307 -19.61 -7.41 36.25
N ASP A 308 -18.61 -7.35 35.37
CA ASP A 308 -18.67 -6.66 34.08
C ASP A 308 -19.62 -7.44 33.14
N GLU A 309 -20.71 -6.79 32.73
CA GLU A 309 -21.47 -7.17 31.54
C GLU A 309 -20.60 -6.99 30.28
N PRO A 310 -20.60 -7.95 29.32
CA PRO A 310 -19.87 -7.76 28.08
C PRO A 310 -20.67 -6.87 27.10
N GLU A 311 -20.06 -5.73 26.79
CA GLU A 311 -20.39 -4.88 25.65
C GLU A 311 -20.16 -5.64 24.33
N ALA A 312 -21.24 -6.05 23.66
CA ALA A 312 -21.19 -6.57 22.30
C ALA A 312 -21.42 -5.44 21.29
N ALA A 313 -20.34 -4.83 20.82
CA ALA A 313 -20.31 -4.05 19.59
C ALA A 313 -19.54 -4.82 18.51
N ALA A 314 -20.25 -5.28 17.49
CA ALA A 314 -19.66 -5.61 16.19
C ALA A 314 -20.57 -5.10 15.08
N GLN A 315 -20.03 -4.11 14.37
CA GLN A 315 -20.51 -3.55 13.12
C GLN A 315 -20.32 -4.55 11.95
N ALA A 316 -20.98 -4.20 10.84
CA ALA A 316 -20.63 -4.48 9.44
C ALA A 316 -21.32 -5.68 8.75
N THR A 317 -22.34 -5.34 7.95
CA THR A 317 -22.37 -5.74 6.54
C THR A 317 -22.62 -4.50 5.70
N ALA A 318 -21.60 -4.14 4.92
CA ALA A 318 -21.70 -3.45 3.65
C ALA A 318 -22.15 -4.45 2.56
#